data_AF-A0AAV4KCY5-F1
#
_entry.id   AF-A0AAV4KCY5-F1
#
_cell.length_a   1.000
_cell.length_b   1.000
_cell.length_c   1.000
_cell.angle_alpha   90.00
_cell.angle_beta   90.00
_cell.angle_gamma   90.00
#
_symmetry.space_group_name_H-M   'P 1'
#
loop_
_entity.id
_entity.type
_entity.pdbx_description
1 polymer ?
#
loop_
_entity_poly.entity_id
_entity_poly.type
_entity_poly.pdbx_seq_one_letter_code
_entity_poly.pdbx_strand_id
1 'polypeptide(L)'
;MTDLAALTALCPPPTAVPPAPDWSEVEEALGTGLPRDYKELVAAYGPGRFCEFVTLYRPHAPNRWTDLTGPVPTRLRGGIEEVRQAARTPRPLPCSSEDLLAVGVTDNGDHLFWVTRPAGAPDEWTIAVSESLGAPWFVHDGTLTAFLVGVLGGSVDVPLFPRDLLEHGPAFVPSTSRSRAPVVVSEAPVSTRAVRDWANANGYDLPERGRVPIEVVEAWKRGNRSTTR
;
A
#
# COMPACT_ATOMS: atom_id res chain seq x y z
N MET A 1 -15.02 27.71 0.00
CA MET A 1 -15.43 26.33 -0.37
C MET A 1 -14.21 25.47 -0.11
N THR A 2 -14.31 24.42 0.71
CA THR A 2 -13.16 23.55 1.00
C THR A 2 -12.88 22.65 -0.20
N ASP A 3 -11.64 22.21 -0.38
CA ASP A 3 -11.28 21.30 -1.48
C ASP A 3 -12.06 19.99 -1.41
N LEU A 4 -12.36 19.51 -0.19
CA LEU A 4 -13.23 18.35 0.00
C LEU A 4 -14.67 18.58 -0.52
N ALA A 5 -15.23 19.79 -0.36
CA ALA A 5 -16.55 20.12 -0.90
C ALA A 5 -16.53 20.15 -2.43
N ALA A 6 -15.46 20.68 -3.04
CA ALA A 6 -15.27 20.60 -4.48
C ALA A 6 -15.14 19.14 -4.96
N LEU A 7 -14.37 18.33 -4.22
CA LEU A 7 -14.16 16.92 -4.54
C LEU A 7 -15.46 16.12 -4.49
N THR A 8 -16.26 16.29 -3.43
CA THR A 8 -17.56 15.60 -3.28
C THR A 8 -18.61 16.06 -4.29
N ALA A 9 -18.50 17.29 -4.80
CA ALA A 9 -19.33 17.76 -5.91
C ALA A 9 -18.91 17.14 -7.26
N LEU A 10 -17.60 16.95 -7.48
CA LEU A 10 -17.07 16.30 -8.68
C LEU A 10 -17.30 14.79 -8.66
N CYS A 11 -17.05 14.14 -7.53
CA CYS A 11 -17.07 12.70 -7.35
C CYS A 11 -17.88 12.38 -6.08
N PRO A 12 -19.18 12.07 -6.19
CA PRO A 12 -20.01 11.86 -5.01
C PRO A 12 -19.48 10.73 -4.11
N PRO A 13 -19.45 10.92 -2.77
CA PRO A 13 -19.03 9.88 -1.84
C PRO A 13 -20.05 8.72 -1.81
N PRO A 14 -19.62 7.53 -1.36
CA PRO A 14 -20.52 6.39 -1.28
C PRO A 14 -21.54 6.54 -0.15
N THR A 15 -22.70 5.88 -0.31
CA THR A 15 -23.82 5.96 0.64
C THR A 15 -23.50 5.37 2.01
N ALA A 16 -22.59 4.39 2.08
CA ALA A 16 -22.19 3.75 3.32
C ALA A 16 -20.66 3.78 3.44
N VAL A 17 -20.18 4.47 4.47
CA VAL A 17 -18.76 4.62 4.77
C VAL A 17 -18.49 3.93 6.12
N PRO A 18 -17.45 3.08 6.24
CA PRO A 18 -17.07 2.53 7.53
C PRO A 18 -16.59 3.64 8.47
N PRO A 19 -16.63 3.43 9.79
CA PRO A 19 -16.13 4.41 10.74
C PRO A 19 -14.65 4.71 10.48
N ALA A 20 -14.28 5.97 10.69
CA ALA A 20 -12.89 6.41 10.62
C ALA A 20 -12.03 5.68 11.67
N PRO A 21 -10.75 5.42 11.37
CA PRO A 21 -9.83 4.85 12.36
C PRO A 21 -9.58 5.83 13.52
N ASP A 22 -9.06 5.31 14.63
CA ASP A 22 -8.53 6.15 15.70
C ASP A 22 -7.25 6.83 15.23
N TRP A 23 -7.35 8.11 14.87
CA TRP A 23 -6.23 8.87 14.33
C TRP A 23 -5.09 9.04 15.32
N SER A 24 -5.37 9.03 16.63
CA SER A 24 -4.32 9.19 17.64
C SER A 24 -3.40 7.96 17.67
N GLU A 25 -3.95 6.75 17.61
CA GLU A 25 -3.17 5.52 17.50
C GLU A 25 -2.35 5.47 16.21
N VAL A 26 -2.96 5.91 15.10
CA VAL A 26 -2.30 5.95 13.78
C VAL A 26 -1.11 6.90 13.76
N GLU A 27 -1.27 8.11 14.29
CA GLU A 27 -0.20 9.12 14.33
C GLU A 27 0.92 8.70 15.28
N GLU A 28 0.60 8.04 16.40
CA GLU A 28 1.57 7.45 17.31
C GLU A 28 2.38 6.34 16.62
N ALA A 29 1.71 5.44 15.89
CA ALA A 29 2.36 4.36 15.16
C ALA A 29 3.26 4.87 14.01
N LEU A 30 2.86 5.94 13.33
CA LEU A 30 3.64 6.58 12.28
C LEU A 30 4.74 7.51 12.82
N GLY A 31 4.66 7.91 14.09
CA GLY A 31 5.56 8.90 14.71
C GLY A 31 5.45 10.31 14.11
N THR A 32 4.38 10.60 13.36
CA THR A 32 4.14 11.88 12.71
C THR A 32 2.65 12.17 12.60
N GLY A 33 2.29 13.45 12.63
CA GLY A 33 0.91 13.88 12.39
C GLY A 33 0.51 13.64 10.93
N LEU A 34 -0.76 13.38 10.69
CA LEU A 34 -1.33 13.26 9.34
C LEU A 34 -2.10 14.53 8.96
N PRO A 35 -2.11 14.90 7.67
CA PRO A 35 -2.82 16.08 7.18
C PRO A 35 -4.32 16.02 7.52
N ARG A 36 -4.91 17.16 7.91
CA ARG A 36 -6.35 17.24 8.23
C ARG A 36 -7.21 16.81 7.05
N ASP A 37 -6.85 17.23 5.84
CA ASP A 37 -7.61 16.97 4.63
C ASP A 37 -7.70 15.47 4.31
N TYR A 38 -6.62 14.72 4.56
CA TYR A 38 -6.62 13.26 4.44
C TYR A 38 -7.57 12.60 5.45
N LYS A 39 -7.59 13.05 6.71
CA LYS A 39 -8.49 12.51 7.73
C LYS A 39 -9.96 12.73 7.36
N GLU A 40 -10.28 13.92 6.87
CA GLU A 40 -11.62 14.26 6.40
C GLU A 40 -11.99 13.47 5.13
N LEU A 41 -11.05 13.29 4.20
CA LEU A 41 -11.24 12.49 2.99
C LEU A 41 -11.54 11.02 3.33
N VAL A 42 -10.77 10.41 4.23
CA VAL A 42 -11.00 9.02 4.67
C VAL A 42 -12.34 8.89 5.39
N ALA A 43 -12.75 9.88 6.18
CA ALA A 43 -14.06 9.88 6.84
C ALA A 43 -15.23 10.03 5.84
N ALA A 44 -15.03 10.73 4.71
CA ALA A 44 -16.06 10.95 3.71
C ALA A 44 -16.19 9.82 2.68
N TYR A 45 -15.08 9.20 2.25
CA TYR A 45 -15.09 8.19 1.18
C TYR A 45 -14.84 6.77 1.67
N GLY A 46 -14.10 6.62 2.77
CA GLY A 46 -13.66 5.31 3.26
C GLY A 46 -12.74 4.56 2.26
N PRO A 47 -12.65 3.22 2.34
CA PRO A 47 -11.87 2.42 1.41
C PRO A 47 -12.45 2.48 0.01
N GLY A 48 -11.59 2.76 -0.98
CA GLY A 48 -11.97 2.65 -2.38
C GLY A 48 -10.91 3.16 -3.33
N ARG A 49 -11.33 3.33 -4.58
CA ARG A 49 -10.52 3.80 -5.69
C ARG A 49 -11.20 4.96 -6.39
N PHE A 50 -10.43 5.99 -6.74
CA PHE A 50 -10.86 7.06 -7.63
C PHE A 50 -10.56 6.67 -9.08
N CYS A 51 -11.55 6.81 -9.96
CA CYS A 51 -11.52 6.46 -11.38
C CYS A 51 -10.98 5.04 -11.64
N GLU A 52 -11.24 4.10 -10.72
CA GLU A 52 -10.67 2.74 -10.71
C GLU A 52 -9.12 2.68 -10.76
N PHE A 53 -8.46 3.82 -10.63
CA PHE A 53 -7.04 3.99 -10.89
C PHE A 53 -6.27 4.34 -9.62
N VAL A 54 -6.67 5.36 -8.87
CA VAL A 54 -5.95 5.81 -7.67
C VAL A 54 -6.54 5.16 -6.42
N THR A 55 -5.74 4.38 -5.71
CA THR A 55 -6.08 3.80 -4.41
C THR A 55 -5.30 4.50 -3.30
N LEU A 56 -5.99 5.06 -2.31
CA LEU A 56 -5.34 5.62 -1.13
C LEU A 56 -5.11 4.54 -0.08
N TYR A 57 -3.93 4.54 0.53
CA TYR A 57 -3.63 3.72 1.68
C TYR A 57 -4.47 4.17 2.86
N ARG A 58 -4.86 3.22 3.69
CA ARG A 58 -5.61 3.49 4.92
C ARG A 58 -4.88 2.86 6.10
N PRO A 59 -4.89 3.49 7.27
CA PRO A 59 -4.38 2.86 8.47
C PRO A 59 -5.15 1.59 8.79
N HIS A 60 -4.44 0.56 9.26
CA HIS A 60 -4.99 -0.74 9.65
C HIS A 60 -5.83 -1.40 8.55
N ALA A 61 -5.52 -1.15 7.28
CA ALA A 61 -6.22 -1.80 6.19
C ALA A 61 -6.00 -3.33 6.29
N PRO A 62 -7.05 -4.16 6.10
CA PRO A 62 -6.93 -5.61 6.21
C PRO A 62 -5.95 -6.19 5.17
N ASN A 63 -5.73 -5.48 4.07
CA ASN A 63 -4.69 -5.77 3.11
C ASN A 63 -3.41 -5.00 3.47
N ARG A 64 -2.36 -5.74 3.86
CA ARG A 64 -1.02 -5.22 4.18
C ARG A 64 -0.39 -4.37 3.07
N TRP A 65 -0.82 -4.54 1.82
CA TRP A 65 -0.31 -3.79 0.67
C TRP A 65 -0.94 -2.40 0.50
N THR A 66 -2.03 -2.15 1.22
CA THR A 66 -2.76 -0.87 1.23
C THR A 66 -2.81 -0.25 2.62
N ASP A 67 -2.03 -0.80 3.55
CA ASP A 67 -1.99 -0.37 4.95
C ASP A 67 -0.96 0.75 5.12
N LEU A 68 -1.43 1.93 5.49
CA LEU A 68 -0.59 3.10 5.75
C LEU A 68 0.33 2.86 6.97
N THR A 69 -0.14 2.14 7.97
CA THR A 69 0.64 1.78 9.18
C THR A 69 1.44 0.49 9.01
N GLY A 70 1.35 -0.14 7.84
CA GLY A 70 2.01 -1.41 7.54
C GLY A 70 3.50 -1.25 7.21
N PRO A 71 4.19 -2.35 6.89
CA PRO A 71 5.62 -2.31 6.52
C PRO A 71 5.87 -1.71 5.13
N VAL A 72 4.82 -1.43 4.36
CA VAL A 72 4.94 -1.01 2.96
C VAL A 72 5.57 0.36 2.81
N PRO A 73 5.13 1.44 3.49
CA PRO A 73 5.78 2.75 3.36
C PRO A 73 7.28 2.71 3.65
N THR A 74 7.71 2.02 4.72
CA THR A 74 9.13 1.83 5.03
C THR A 74 9.87 1.08 3.92
N ARG A 75 9.27 0.03 3.37
CA ARG A 75 9.88 -0.72 2.24
C ARG A 75 9.98 0.12 0.98
N LEU A 76 8.99 0.96 0.68
CA LEU A 76 9.01 1.83 -0.49
C LEU A 76 10.12 2.88 -0.37
N ARG A 77 10.35 3.44 0.83
CA ARG A 77 11.51 4.33 1.09
C ARG A 77 12.84 3.65 0.78
N GLY A 78 13.03 2.42 1.27
CA GLY A 78 14.22 1.62 0.97
C GLY A 78 14.37 1.36 -0.53
N GLY A 79 13.26 1.00 -1.20
CA GLY A 79 13.22 0.76 -2.64
C GLY A 79 13.58 1.98 -3.47
N ILE A 80 13.17 3.20 -3.08
CA ILE A 80 13.58 4.45 -3.75
C ILE A 80 15.10 4.58 -3.76
N GLU A 81 15.75 4.34 -2.62
CA GLU A 81 17.21 4.45 -2.55
C GLU A 81 17.92 3.32 -3.31
N GLU A 82 17.40 2.08 -3.26
CA GLU A 82 17.92 0.97 -4.05
C GLU A 82 17.88 1.25 -5.56
N VAL A 83 16.73 1.73 -6.08
CA VAL A 83 16.57 2.12 -7.48
C VAL A 83 17.54 3.25 -7.83
N ARG A 84 17.68 4.23 -6.93
CA ARG A 84 18.58 5.37 -7.13
C ARG A 84 20.05 4.94 -7.18
N GLN A 85 20.48 4.01 -6.33
CA GLN A 85 21.86 3.50 -6.29
C GLN A 85 22.17 2.58 -7.47
N ALA A 86 21.18 1.84 -7.98
CA ALA A 86 21.33 1.01 -9.17
C ALA A 86 21.35 1.82 -10.48
N ALA A 87 20.85 3.06 -10.48
CA ALA A 87 20.80 3.91 -11.65
C ALA A 87 22.20 4.35 -12.10
N ARG A 88 22.52 4.16 -13.39
CA ARG A 88 23.76 4.68 -14.00
C ARG A 88 23.87 6.21 -13.91
N THR A 89 22.73 6.89 -13.86
CA THR A 89 22.64 8.34 -13.75
C THR A 89 21.50 8.68 -12.79
N PRO A 90 21.78 8.73 -11.47
CA PRO A 90 20.76 9.01 -10.48
C PRO A 90 20.15 10.39 -10.72
N ARG A 91 18.82 10.44 -10.82
CA ARG A 91 18.09 11.70 -10.92
C ARG A 91 17.88 12.30 -9.52
N PRO A 92 17.78 13.62 -9.41
CA PRO A 92 17.48 14.25 -8.12
C PRO A 92 16.09 13.83 -7.65
N LEU A 93 15.99 13.53 -6.36
CA LEU A 93 14.72 13.37 -5.66
C LEU A 93 14.15 14.76 -5.33
N PRO A 94 12.82 14.91 -5.20
CA PRO A 94 12.22 16.18 -4.78
C PRO A 94 12.63 16.55 -3.34
N CYS A 95 12.85 15.55 -2.48
CA CYS A 95 13.33 15.69 -1.11
C CYS A 95 14.12 14.43 -0.70
N SER A 96 14.55 14.33 0.56
CA SER A 96 15.13 13.10 1.09
C SER A 96 14.11 11.96 1.01
N SER A 97 14.55 10.72 0.72
CA SER A 97 13.66 9.54 0.77
C SER A 97 13.02 9.32 2.14
N GLU A 98 13.68 9.78 3.21
CA GLU A 98 13.15 9.77 4.58
C GLU A 98 11.96 10.72 4.77
N ASP A 99 11.89 11.78 3.96
CA ASP A 99 10.82 12.77 3.97
C ASP A 99 9.67 12.39 3.01
N LEU A 100 9.65 11.16 2.49
CA LEU A 100 8.58 10.66 1.62
C LEU A 100 7.74 9.62 2.35
N LEU A 101 6.46 9.91 2.56
CA LEU A 101 5.51 8.97 3.16
C LEU A 101 4.50 8.52 2.11
N ALA A 102 4.49 7.24 1.76
CA ALA A 102 3.58 6.72 0.75
C ALA A 102 2.12 6.83 1.22
N VAL A 103 1.28 7.48 0.43
CA VAL A 103 -0.15 7.73 0.70
C VAL A 103 -1.06 6.94 -0.23
N GLY A 104 -0.58 6.51 -1.39
CA GLY A 104 -1.41 5.79 -2.34
C GLY A 104 -0.62 5.08 -3.42
N VAL A 105 -1.36 4.34 -4.24
CA VAL A 105 -0.85 3.60 -5.38
C VAL A 105 -1.83 3.70 -6.53
N THR A 106 -1.32 3.80 -7.75
CA THR A 106 -2.10 3.70 -8.98
C THR A 106 -2.27 2.23 -9.39
N ASP A 107 -3.21 1.93 -10.28
CA ASP A 107 -3.39 0.56 -10.79
C ASP A 107 -2.18 0.08 -11.63
N ASN A 108 -1.38 1.02 -12.15
CA ASN A 108 -0.12 0.74 -12.85
C ASN A 108 1.06 0.47 -11.89
N GLY A 109 0.85 0.60 -10.57
CA GLY A 109 1.90 0.39 -9.57
C GLY A 109 2.76 1.63 -9.29
N ASP A 110 2.34 2.81 -9.76
CA ASP A 110 2.99 4.07 -9.39
C ASP A 110 2.56 4.49 -7.99
N HIS A 111 3.46 5.13 -7.27
CA HIS A 111 3.21 5.48 -5.87
C HIS A 111 3.05 6.98 -5.69
N LEU A 112 2.07 7.35 -4.87
CA LEU A 112 1.85 8.71 -4.41
C LEU A 112 2.46 8.84 -3.01
N PHE A 113 3.14 9.94 -2.76
CA PHE A 113 3.83 10.24 -1.52
C PHE A 113 3.45 11.62 -1.00
N TRP A 114 3.30 11.75 0.31
CA TRP A 114 3.47 13.04 0.97
C TRP A 114 4.95 13.37 1.08
N VAL A 115 5.31 14.59 0.72
CA VAL A 115 6.57 15.20 1.09
C VAL A 115 6.40 15.77 2.49
N THR A 116 6.92 15.10 3.51
CA THR A 116 6.70 15.42 4.92
C THR A 116 7.53 16.61 5.42
N ARG A 117 7.54 17.69 4.62
CA ARG A 117 8.23 18.95 4.91
C ARG A 117 7.25 20.13 4.73
N PRO A 118 7.27 21.12 5.65
CA PRO A 118 8.08 21.16 6.86
C PRO A 118 7.61 20.13 7.91
N ALA A 119 8.55 19.63 8.70
CA ALA A 119 8.24 18.69 9.77
C ALA A 119 7.36 19.39 10.83
N GLY A 120 6.31 18.71 11.30
CA GLY A 120 5.38 19.25 12.29
C GLY A 120 4.26 20.14 11.73
N ALA A 121 4.22 20.41 10.41
CA ALA A 121 3.09 21.05 9.76
C ALA A 121 2.51 20.14 8.66
N PRO A 122 1.79 19.06 9.03
CA PRO A 122 1.26 18.11 8.05
C PRO A 122 0.25 18.73 7.09
N ASP A 123 -0.44 19.79 7.50
CA ASP A 123 -1.37 20.54 6.63
C ASP A 123 -0.65 21.30 5.49
N GLU A 124 0.68 21.43 5.53
CA GLU A 124 1.50 22.08 4.50
C GLU A 124 2.22 21.09 3.57
N TRP A 125 2.04 19.78 3.78
CA TRP A 125 2.73 18.76 2.98
C TRP A 125 2.23 18.74 1.54
N THR A 126 3.18 18.60 0.61
CA THR A 126 2.90 18.50 -0.82
C THR A 126 2.82 17.04 -1.28
N ILE A 127 2.29 16.83 -2.48
CA ILE A 127 2.18 15.50 -3.09
C ILE A 127 3.26 15.29 -4.12
N ALA A 128 3.92 14.13 -4.07
CA ALA A 128 4.84 13.68 -5.09
C ALA A 128 4.37 12.34 -5.68
N VAL A 129 4.52 12.16 -6.98
CA VAL A 129 4.19 10.91 -7.69
C VAL A 129 5.43 10.40 -8.41
N SER A 130 5.73 9.12 -8.27
CA SER A 130 6.82 8.46 -9.01
C SER A 130 6.38 7.18 -9.68
N GLU A 131 6.95 6.97 -10.86
CA GLU A 131 6.86 5.72 -11.61
C GLU A 131 7.87 4.72 -11.05
N SER A 132 7.40 3.54 -10.62
CA SER A 132 8.26 2.44 -10.15
C SER A 132 9.33 2.87 -9.12
N LEU A 133 9.02 3.85 -8.27
CA LEU A 133 9.93 4.44 -7.27
C LEU A 133 11.15 5.19 -7.85
N GLY A 134 11.19 5.36 -9.18
CA GLY A 134 12.22 6.05 -9.92
C GLY A 134 11.83 7.48 -10.31
N ALA A 135 12.70 8.11 -11.11
CA ALA A 135 12.40 9.40 -11.74
C ALA A 135 11.91 9.18 -13.18
N PRO A 136 11.07 10.09 -13.73
CA PRO A 136 10.75 11.43 -13.23
C PRO A 136 9.75 11.45 -12.07
N TRP A 137 9.88 12.49 -11.22
CA TRP A 137 8.93 12.79 -10.16
C TRP A 137 8.03 13.93 -10.60
N PHE A 138 6.73 13.77 -10.39
CA PHE A 138 5.77 14.87 -10.47
C PHE A 138 5.51 15.40 -9.06
N VAL A 139 5.56 16.72 -8.87
CA VAL A 139 5.29 17.36 -7.57
C VAL A 139 4.11 18.32 -7.74
N HIS A 140 3.17 18.24 -6.82
CA HIS A 140 2.03 19.13 -6.73
C HIS A 140 2.11 19.93 -5.43
N ASP A 141 2.20 21.26 -5.58
CA ASP A 141 2.19 22.21 -4.47
C ASP A 141 0.77 22.41 -3.95
N GLY A 142 0.30 21.44 -3.17
CA GLY A 142 -1.05 21.44 -2.60
C GLY A 142 -1.31 20.20 -1.76
N THR A 143 -2.42 20.25 -1.03
CA THR A 143 -2.91 19.15 -0.18
C THR A 143 -3.36 17.97 -1.04
N LEU A 144 -3.62 16.82 -0.41
CA LEU A 144 -4.09 15.63 -1.12
C LEU A 144 -5.45 15.88 -1.78
N THR A 145 -6.35 16.56 -1.08
CA THR A 145 -7.67 16.93 -1.60
C THR A 145 -7.57 17.91 -2.77
N ALA A 146 -6.69 18.93 -2.69
CA ALA A 146 -6.45 19.84 -3.80
C ALA A 146 -5.88 19.11 -5.03
N PHE A 147 -4.95 18.18 -4.81
CA PHE A 147 -4.41 17.31 -5.87
C PHE A 147 -5.51 16.49 -6.54
N LEU A 148 -6.36 15.81 -5.77
CA LEU A 148 -7.47 15.01 -6.31
C LEU A 148 -8.50 15.87 -7.03
N VAL A 149 -8.86 17.05 -6.52
CA VAL A 149 -9.74 18.00 -7.22
C VAL A 149 -9.12 18.42 -8.55
N GLY A 150 -7.83 18.72 -8.56
CA GLY A 150 -7.12 19.13 -9.76
C GLY A 150 -7.06 18.02 -10.81
N VAL A 151 -6.75 16.79 -10.40
CA VAL A 151 -6.71 15.63 -11.29
C VAL A 151 -8.10 15.28 -11.80
N LEU A 152 -9.11 15.16 -10.92
CA LEU A 152 -10.46 14.76 -11.30
C LEU A 152 -11.22 15.85 -12.06
N GLY A 153 -10.88 17.12 -11.82
CA GLY A 153 -11.37 18.27 -12.57
C GLY A 153 -10.61 18.53 -13.87
N GLY A 154 -9.51 17.81 -14.14
CA GLY A 154 -8.70 17.96 -15.35
C GLY A 154 -7.83 19.23 -15.40
N SER A 155 -7.66 19.95 -14.28
CA SER A 155 -6.79 21.14 -14.20
C SER A 155 -5.34 20.80 -13.87
N VAL A 156 -5.09 19.62 -13.33
CA VAL A 156 -3.74 19.08 -13.07
C VAL A 156 -3.49 17.90 -14.00
N ASP A 157 -2.61 18.09 -14.98
CA ASP A 157 -2.12 17.03 -15.84
C ASP A 157 -0.90 16.37 -15.19
N VAL A 158 -1.06 15.11 -14.77
CA VAL A 158 0.02 14.29 -14.21
C VAL A 158 0.57 13.44 -15.35
N PRO A 159 1.82 13.65 -15.83
CA PRO A 159 2.33 12.94 -17.00
C PRO A 159 2.38 11.41 -16.87
N LEU A 160 2.35 10.91 -15.64
CA LEU A 160 2.34 9.49 -15.29
C LEU A 160 0.95 8.84 -15.38
N PHE A 161 -0.10 9.64 -15.45
CA PHE A 161 -1.48 9.14 -15.45
C PHE A 161 -1.97 8.88 -16.88
N PRO A 162 -2.89 7.91 -17.07
CA PRO A 162 -3.49 7.66 -18.36
C PRO A 162 -4.23 8.90 -18.86
N ARG A 163 -4.07 9.22 -20.14
CA ARG A 163 -4.71 10.42 -20.75
C ARG A 163 -6.23 10.30 -20.83
N ASP A 164 -6.72 9.08 -20.83
CA ASP A 164 -8.12 8.66 -20.84
C ASP A 164 -8.70 8.45 -19.43
N LEU A 165 -7.95 8.78 -18.36
CA LEU A 165 -8.38 8.62 -16.96
C LEU A 165 -9.79 9.17 -16.68
N LEU A 166 -10.15 10.28 -17.33
CA LEU A 166 -11.41 10.99 -17.13
C LEU A 166 -12.42 10.77 -18.26
N GLU A 167 -12.17 9.85 -19.20
CA GLU A 167 -13.06 9.61 -20.35
C GLU A 167 -14.49 9.26 -19.90
N HIS A 168 -14.62 8.50 -18.81
CA HIS A 168 -15.89 8.09 -18.22
C HIS A 168 -16.39 9.03 -17.12
N GLY A 169 -15.70 10.16 -16.91
CA GLY A 169 -15.93 11.09 -15.80
C GLY A 169 -15.35 10.60 -14.47
N PRO A 170 -15.27 11.50 -13.47
CA PRO A 170 -14.78 11.15 -12.14
C PRO A 170 -15.76 10.22 -11.40
N ALA A 171 -15.25 9.10 -10.91
CA ALA A 171 -16.04 8.13 -10.17
C ALA A 171 -15.27 7.58 -8.96
N PHE A 172 -15.99 7.15 -7.93
CA PHE A 172 -15.42 6.46 -6.78
C PHE A 172 -16.00 5.06 -6.66
N VAL A 173 -15.13 4.05 -6.56
CA VAL A 173 -15.51 2.65 -6.39
C VAL A 173 -15.12 2.21 -4.98
N PRO A 174 -16.10 2.02 -4.07
CA PRO A 174 -15.81 1.56 -2.71
C PRO A 174 -15.22 0.16 -2.74
N SER A 175 -14.16 -0.07 -1.97
CA SER A 175 -13.70 -1.43 -1.75
C SER A 175 -14.62 -2.07 -0.73
N THR A 176 -15.58 -2.88 -1.20
CA THR A 176 -16.31 -3.76 -0.30
C THR A 176 -15.29 -4.69 0.32
N SER A 177 -15.02 -4.55 1.61
CA SER A 177 -14.35 -5.63 2.32
C SER A 177 -15.29 -6.82 2.24
N ARG A 178 -15.04 -7.73 1.31
CA ARG A 178 -15.53 -9.08 1.48
C ARG A 178 -14.86 -9.55 2.75
N SER A 179 -15.65 -9.71 3.80
CA SER A 179 -15.27 -10.38 5.03
C SER A 179 -14.31 -11.51 4.69
N ARG A 180 -13.17 -11.47 5.34
CA ARG A 180 -12.05 -12.40 5.22
C ARG A 180 -12.59 -13.83 5.08
N ALA A 181 -12.51 -14.42 3.88
CA ALA A 181 -12.22 -15.85 3.86
C ALA A 181 -10.91 -15.97 4.63
N PRO A 182 -10.83 -16.76 5.71
CA PRO A 182 -9.67 -16.79 6.57
C PRO A 182 -8.46 -16.99 5.68
N VAL A 183 -7.54 -16.02 5.68
CA VAL A 183 -6.21 -16.21 5.15
C VAL A 183 -5.67 -17.34 6.00
N VAL A 184 -5.68 -18.55 5.45
CA VAL A 184 -4.95 -19.68 6.01
C VAL A 184 -3.53 -19.17 6.06
N VAL A 185 -3.08 -18.82 7.26
CA VAL A 185 -1.69 -18.56 7.55
C VAL A 185 -0.99 -19.83 7.10
N SER A 186 -0.36 -19.80 5.93
CA SER A 186 0.51 -20.88 5.52
C SER A 186 1.60 -20.90 6.57
N GLU A 187 1.57 -21.90 7.45
CA GLU A 187 2.66 -22.21 8.36
C GLU A 187 3.99 -22.09 7.59
N ALA A 188 4.99 -21.53 8.27
CA ALA A 188 6.32 -21.32 7.72
C ALA A 188 6.77 -22.54 6.89
N PRO A 189 7.46 -22.34 5.75
CA PRO A 189 7.81 -23.43 4.86
C PRO A 189 8.52 -24.53 5.63
N VAL A 190 7.86 -25.69 5.71
CA VAL A 190 8.40 -26.88 6.38
C VAL A 190 9.78 -27.16 5.80
N SER A 191 10.80 -27.19 6.66
CA SER A 191 12.17 -27.49 6.25
C SER A 191 12.20 -28.86 5.58
N THR A 192 12.40 -28.89 4.26
CA THR A 192 12.43 -30.15 3.50
C THR A 192 13.56 -31.08 3.97
N ARG A 193 14.57 -30.54 4.67
CA ARG A 193 15.60 -31.33 5.33
C ARG A 193 15.03 -32.11 6.52
N ALA A 194 14.27 -31.46 7.40
CA ALA A 194 13.66 -32.12 8.56
C ALA A 194 12.66 -33.23 8.16
N VAL A 195 11.94 -33.03 7.05
CA VAL A 195 11.03 -34.06 6.51
C VAL A 195 11.82 -35.26 5.99
N ARG A 196 12.94 -35.04 5.29
CA ARG A 196 13.78 -36.13 4.77
C ARG A 196 14.46 -36.91 5.88
N ASP A 197 15.00 -36.23 6.89
CA ASP A 197 15.66 -36.89 8.03
C ASP A 197 14.68 -37.82 8.77
N TRP A 198 13.44 -37.36 8.99
CA TRP A 198 12.38 -38.21 9.55
C TRP A 198 11.97 -39.34 8.61
N ALA A 199 11.84 -39.08 7.31
CA ALA A 199 11.42 -40.07 6.32
C ALA A 199 12.42 -41.24 6.26
N ASN A 200 13.72 -40.94 6.18
CA ASN A 200 14.78 -41.95 6.21
C ASN A 200 14.76 -42.75 7.52
N ALA A 201 14.53 -42.09 8.66
CA ALA A 201 14.41 -42.77 9.96
C ALA A 201 13.15 -43.67 10.07
N ASN A 202 12.13 -43.44 9.24
CA ASN A 202 10.88 -44.21 9.20
C ASN A 202 10.81 -45.17 7.97
N GLY A 203 11.93 -45.41 7.30
CA GLY A 203 12.04 -46.40 6.22
C GLY A 203 11.57 -45.94 4.84
N TYR A 204 11.39 -44.64 4.63
CA TYR A 204 11.17 -44.07 3.30
C TYR A 204 12.51 -43.79 2.63
N ASP A 205 12.73 -44.34 1.42
CA ASP A 205 13.91 -44.08 0.62
C ASP A 205 13.71 -42.81 -0.23
N LEU A 206 14.36 -41.71 0.15
CA LEU A 206 14.26 -40.44 -0.56
C LEU A 206 15.63 -39.97 -1.04
N PRO A 207 15.75 -39.49 -2.30
CA PRO A 207 16.99 -38.92 -2.79
C PRO A 207 17.36 -37.63 -2.04
N GLU A 208 18.67 -37.38 -1.91
CA GLU A 208 19.22 -36.21 -1.19
C GLU A 208 18.72 -34.86 -1.73
N ARG A 209 18.30 -34.83 -3.00
CA ARG A 209 17.83 -33.64 -3.71
C ARG A 209 16.57 -33.95 -4.50
N GLY A 210 15.71 -32.94 -4.68
CA GLY A 210 14.47 -33.05 -5.43
C GLY A 210 13.22 -32.85 -4.57
N ARG A 211 12.04 -32.89 -5.20
CA ARG A 211 10.76 -32.68 -4.53
C ARG A 211 10.45 -33.86 -3.60
N VAL A 212 10.14 -33.59 -2.33
CA VAL A 212 9.65 -34.61 -1.40
C VAL A 212 8.20 -34.94 -1.77
N PRO A 213 7.81 -36.22 -1.93
CA PRO A 213 6.44 -36.61 -2.19
C PRO A 213 5.49 -36.08 -1.12
N ILE A 214 4.33 -35.57 -1.52
CA ILE A 214 3.36 -34.94 -0.61
C ILE A 214 2.88 -35.90 0.48
N GLU A 215 2.81 -37.20 0.19
CA GLU A 215 2.44 -38.25 1.12
C GLU A 215 3.40 -38.35 2.32
N VAL A 216 4.70 -38.16 2.07
CA VAL A 216 5.73 -38.16 3.12
C VAL A 216 5.62 -36.90 3.98
N VAL A 217 5.37 -35.74 3.35
CA VAL A 217 5.17 -34.48 4.06
C VAL A 217 3.96 -34.57 5.00
N GLU A 218 2.86 -35.18 4.54
CA GLU A 218 1.66 -35.38 5.36
C GLU A 218 1.86 -36.45 6.46
N ALA A 219 2.64 -37.50 6.20
CA ALA A 219 3.03 -38.47 7.24
C ALA A 219 3.88 -37.83 8.35
N TRP A 220 4.85 -36.99 7.98
CA TRP A 220 5.66 -36.21 8.91
C TRP A 220 4.81 -35.25 9.76
N LYS A 221 3.87 -34.52 9.14
CA LYS A 221 2.95 -33.62 9.87
C LYS A 221 2.04 -34.36 10.84
N ARG A 222 1.63 -35.60 10.54
CA ARG A 222 0.84 -36.43 11.46
C ARG A 222 1.67 -36.90 12.65
N GLY A 223 2.92 -37.29 12.41
CA GLY A 223 3.86 -37.68 13.47
C GLY A 223 4.21 -36.53 14.42
N ASN A 224 4.56 -35.36 13.87
CA ASN A 224 5.00 -34.21 14.68
C ASN A 224 3.89 -33.47 15.42
N ARG A 225 2.63 -33.57 14.99
CA ARG A 225 1.49 -33.03 15.74
C ARG A 225 1.25 -33.75 17.08
N SER A 226 1.86 -34.91 17.28
CA SER A 226 1.71 -35.73 18.50
C SER A 226 2.72 -35.39 19.61
N THR A 227 3.73 -34.55 19.32
CA THR A 227 4.85 -34.25 20.25
C THR A 227 4.70 -32.90 20.97
N THR A 228 3.63 -32.14 20.70
CA THR A 228 3.38 -30.84 21.37
C THR A 228 2.30 -30.95 22.45
N ARG A 229 2.48 -31.87 23.41
CA ARG A 229 1.68 -31.92 24.64
C ARG A 229 2.54 -32.03 25.87
#